data_AF-A0A444XJ11-F1
#
_entry.id   AF-A0A444XJ11-F1
#
_cell.length_a   1.000
_cell.length_b   1.000
_cell.length_c   1.000
_cell.angle_alpha   90.00
_cell.angle_beta   90.00
_cell.angle_gamma   90.00
#
_symmetry.space_group_name_H-M   'P 1'
#
loop_
_entity.id
_entity.type
_entity.pdbx_description
1 polymer ?
#
loop_
_entity_poly.entity_id
_entity_poly.type
_entity_poly.pdbx_seq_one_letter_code
_entity_poly.pdbx_strand_id
1 'polypeptide(L)'
;MYEEEFGYVFVTFVVGRISEDILAELKTRFNNTHVVELEIASKEELSAEYSGEIVDETLDGADTDSEDDLDAISSCGYDISRNVELNKVPEEDNENLYTQHREDDVHAIKRASI
;
A
#
# COMPACT_ATOMS: atom_id res chain seq x y z
N MET A 1 6.24 4.10 -8.85
CA MET A 1 6.96 4.20 -7.56
C MET A 1 6.17 3.61 -6.39
N TYR A 2 5.12 4.24 -5.83
CA TYR A 2 4.37 3.60 -4.72
C TYR A 2 3.53 2.40 -5.21
N GLU A 3 2.71 2.58 -6.25
CA GLU A 3 1.97 1.47 -6.89
C GLU A 3 2.88 0.38 -7.46
N GLU A 4 4.07 0.75 -7.87
CA GLU A 4 5.07 -0.17 -8.41
C GLU A 4 5.69 -1.04 -7.31
N GLU A 5 5.93 -0.44 -6.13
CA GLU A 5 6.41 -1.16 -4.95
C GLU A 5 5.32 -2.06 -4.35
N PHE A 6 4.11 -1.54 -4.14
CA PHE A 6 3.08 -2.22 -3.37
C PHE A 6 1.97 -2.90 -4.20
N GLY A 7 1.81 -2.55 -5.47
CA GLY A 7 0.76 -3.07 -6.36
C GLY A 7 -0.59 -2.37 -6.27
N TYR A 8 -0.70 -1.28 -5.51
CA TYR A 8 -1.94 -0.49 -5.34
C TYR A 8 -1.65 1.00 -5.06
N VAL A 9 -2.67 1.83 -5.29
CA VAL A 9 -2.62 3.29 -5.06
C VAL A 9 -2.42 3.60 -3.58
N PHE A 10 -1.66 4.65 -3.27
CA PHE A 10 -1.54 5.13 -1.89
C PHE A 10 -2.89 5.64 -1.39
N VAL A 11 -3.40 5.05 -0.31
CA VAL A 11 -4.62 5.48 0.38
C VAL A 11 -4.22 6.13 1.69
N THR A 12 -4.82 7.28 2.00
CA THR A 12 -4.68 7.96 3.30
C THR A 12 -5.87 8.86 3.57
N PHE A 13 -6.18 9.05 4.85
CA PHE A 13 -7.18 10.03 5.26
C PHE A 13 -6.62 11.46 5.23
N VAL A 14 -7.31 12.37 4.55
CA VAL A 14 -6.82 13.73 4.27
C VAL A 14 -7.48 14.82 5.14
N VAL A 15 -8.65 14.55 5.74
CA VAL A 15 -9.39 15.60 6.47
C VAL A 15 -8.57 16.12 7.65
N GLY A 16 -8.39 17.45 7.69
CA GLY A 16 -7.67 18.13 8.76
C GLY A 16 -6.14 18.07 8.66
N ARG A 17 -5.58 17.56 7.56
CA ARG A 17 -4.12 17.41 7.38
C ARG A 17 -3.56 18.38 6.35
N ILE A 18 -2.31 18.81 6.56
CA ILE A 18 -1.56 19.60 5.58
C ILE A 18 -0.72 18.69 4.67
N SER A 19 -0.26 19.23 3.53
CA SER A 19 0.54 18.49 2.56
C SER A 19 1.82 17.89 3.13
N GLU A 20 2.46 18.58 4.08
CA GLU A 20 3.67 18.11 4.75
C GLU A 20 3.41 16.85 5.57
N ASP A 21 2.25 16.76 6.22
CA ASP A 21 1.86 15.59 7.01
C ASP A 21 1.64 14.39 6.09
N ILE A 22 0.91 14.59 4.99
CA ILE A 22 0.64 13.56 3.99
C ILE A 22 1.96 13.05 3.39
N LEU A 23 2.89 13.97 3.08
CA LEU A 23 4.19 13.61 2.55
C LEU A 23 5.06 12.87 3.57
N ALA A 24 5.03 13.27 4.84
CA ALA A 24 5.75 12.59 5.91
C ALA A 24 5.24 11.16 6.08
N GLU A 25 3.93 10.98 6.05
CA GLU A 25 3.31 9.66 6.14
C GLU A 25 3.62 8.77 4.94
N LEU A 26 3.52 9.31 3.72
CA LEU A 26 3.91 8.59 2.50
C LEU A 26 5.35 8.08 2.61
N LYS A 27 6.28 8.92 3.07
CA LYS A 27 7.69 8.52 3.27
C LYS A 27 7.84 7.44 4.33
N THR A 28 7.12 7.53 5.44
CA THR A 28 7.16 6.51 6.49
C THR A 28 6.63 5.17 5.97
N ARG A 29 5.47 5.20 5.30
CA ARG A 29 4.81 4.01 4.77
C ARG A 29 5.52 3.35 3.62
N PHE A 30 6.21 4.13 2.79
CA PHE A 30 7.06 3.58 1.74
C PHE A 30 8.19 2.68 2.28
N ASN A 31 8.56 2.82 3.56
CA ASN A 31 9.54 1.94 4.21
C ASN A 31 8.91 0.76 4.98
N ASN A 32 7.59 0.62 4.96
CA ASN A 32 6.91 -0.50 5.61
C ASN A 32 7.06 -1.79 4.81
N THR A 33 6.94 -2.93 5.48
CA THR A 33 6.78 -4.21 4.78
C THR A 33 5.37 -4.30 4.19
N HIS A 34 5.21 -5.06 3.10
CA HIS A 34 3.91 -5.23 2.45
C HIS A 34 2.78 -5.66 3.39
N VAL A 35 3.06 -6.53 4.37
CA VAL A 35 2.06 -7.01 5.32
C VAL A 35 1.53 -5.86 6.18
N VAL A 36 2.44 -5.04 6.71
CA VAL A 36 2.09 -3.90 7.56
C VAL A 36 1.37 -2.83 6.74
N GLU A 37 1.85 -2.54 5.54
CA GLU A 37 1.23 -1.53 4.70
C GLU A 37 -0.17 -1.93 4.26
N LEU A 38 -0.39 -3.20 3.93
CA LEU A 38 -1.70 -3.72 3.56
C LEU A 38 -2.70 -3.60 4.72
N GLU A 39 -2.28 -3.85 5.96
CA GLU A 39 -3.13 -3.66 7.15
C GLU A 39 -3.52 -2.20 7.33
N ILE A 40 -2.56 -1.28 7.16
CA ILE A 40 -2.79 0.16 7.28
C ILE A 40 -3.74 0.66 6.18
N ALA A 41 -3.46 0.32 4.92
CA ALA A 41 -4.27 0.72 3.78
C ALA A 41 -5.71 0.20 3.89
N SER A 42 -5.89 -1.07 4.30
CA SER A 42 -7.23 -1.64 4.51
C SER A 42 -8.01 -0.89 5.59
N LYS A 43 -7.34 -0.47 6.68
CA LYS A 43 -8.00 0.30 7.75
C LYS A 43 -8.43 1.68 7.28
N GLU A 44 -7.66 2.33 6.42
CA GLU A 44 -8.02 3.64 5.88
C GLU A 44 -9.07 3.60 4.78
N GLU A 45 -9.09 2.53 3.99
CA GLU A 45 -10.17 2.29 3.03
C GLU A 45 -11.52 2.15 3.75
N LEU A 46 -11.56 1.39 4.84
CA LEU A 46 -12.76 1.23 5.66
C LEU A 46 -13.21 2.53 6.34
N SER A 47 -12.27 3.39 6.75
CA SER A 47 -12.63 4.70 7.32
C SER A 47 -13.14 5.67 6.27
N ALA A 48 -12.68 5.56 5.03
CA ALA A 48 -13.20 6.34 3.91
C ALA A 48 -14.60 5.88 3.48
N GLU A 49 -14.84 4.56 3.42
CA GLU A 49 -16.12 3.99 2.97
C GLU A 49 -17.27 4.31 3.95
N TYR A 50 -17.01 4.29 5.25
CA TYR A 50 -18.05 4.58 6.27
C TYR A 50 -18.32 6.08 6.47
N SER A 51 -17.48 6.97 5.90
CA SER A 51 -17.69 8.42 5.98
C SER A 51 -18.56 8.97 4.85
N GLY A 52 -19.15 8.09 4.02
CA GLY A 52 -20.23 8.43 3.10
C GLY A 52 -21.46 8.85 3.90
N GLU A 53 -21.62 10.15 4.09
CA GLU A 53 -22.84 10.90 4.39
C GLU A 53 -24.05 10.01 4.76
N ILE A 54 -24.25 9.74 6.05
CA ILE A 54 -25.61 9.55 6.54
C ILE A 54 -26.31 10.89 6.37
N VAL A 55 -26.89 11.12 5.19
CA VAL A 55 -27.93 12.13 5.02
C VAL A 55 -28.96 11.73 6.06
N ASP A 56 -29.07 12.52 7.15
CA ASP A 56 -30.28 12.55 7.96
C ASP A 56 -31.38 13.01 7.00
N GLU A 57 -31.88 12.06 6.20
CA GLU A 57 -33.13 12.23 5.51
C GLU A 57 -34.09 12.49 6.66
N THR A 58 -34.57 13.72 6.73
CA THR A 58 -35.67 14.12 7.57
C THR A 58 -36.85 13.24 7.16
N LEU A 59 -36.89 12.02 7.67
CA LEU A 59 -37.98 11.08 7.55
C LEU A 59 -39.11 11.71 8.34
N ASP A 60 -39.92 12.47 7.62
CA ASP A 60 -41.21 12.96 8.07
C ASP A 60 -41.98 11.76 8.61
N GLY A 61 -42.23 11.81 9.92
CA GLY A 61 -42.71 10.68 10.71
C GLY A 61 -44.07 10.23 10.22
N ALA A 62 -44.09 9.21 9.37
CA ALA A 62 -45.24 8.35 9.20
C ALA A 62 -44.95 7.08 10.00
N ASP A 63 -45.60 6.95 11.16
CA ASP A 63 -45.60 5.74 11.98
C ASP A 63 -46.25 4.60 11.18
N THR A 64 -45.48 3.89 10.36
CA THR A 64 -45.92 2.61 9.80
C THR A 64 -45.54 1.52 10.77
N ASP A 65 -46.55 0.97 11.43
CA ASP A 65 -46.47 -0.27 12.21
C ASP A 65 -46.25 -1.44 11.22
N SER A 66 -45.01 -1.67 10.80
CA SER A 66 -44.63 -2.87 10.06
C SER A 66 -43.92 -3.84 11.00
N GLU A 67 -44.68 -4.83 11.48
CA GLU A 67 -44.15 -6.09 12.01
C GLU A 67 -43.50 -6.86 10.86
N ASP A 68 -42.28 -6.46 10.48
CA ASP A 68 -41.48 -7.21 9.51
C ASP A 68 -40.90 -8.44 10.22
N ASP A 69 -41.58 -9.57 10.00
CA ASP A 69 -41.11 -10.92 10.33
C ASP A 69 -39.73 -11.12 9.67
N LEU A 70 -38.66 -11.08 10.47
CA LEU A 70 -37.29 -11.24 10.02
C LEU A 70 -37.03 -12.71 9.67
N ASP A 71 -37.64 -13.17 8.58
CA ASP A 71 -37.37 -14.47 7.99
C ASP A 71 -35.94 -14.49 7.43
N ALA A 72 -35.04 -15.04 8.24
CA ALA A 72 -33.79 -15.67 7.86
C ALA A 72 -32.99 -14.97 6.74
N ILE A 73 -32.21 -13.94 7.10
CA ILE A 73 -30.90 -13.78 6.48
C ILE A 73 -30.04 -14.98 6.89
N SER A 74 -30.18 -16.08 6.15
CA SER A 74 -29.21 -17.17 6.13
C SER A 74 -27.89 -16.54 5.75
N SER A 75 -26.99 -16.36 6.73
CA SER A 75 -25.66 -15.86 6.45
C SER A 75 -24.93 -16.96 5.66
N CYS A 76 -24.96 -16.82 4.34
CA CYS A 76 -23.95 -17.40 3.50
C CYS A 76 -22.64 -16.80 4.02
N GLY A 77 -21.82 -17.60 4.69
CA GLY A 77 -20.47 -17.21 5.06
C GLY A 77 -19.77 -16.82 3.78
N TYR A 78 -19.71 -15.52 3.50
CA TYR A 78 -18.88 -15.00 2.44
C TYR A 78 -17.46 -15.39 2.83
N ASP A 79 -16.94 -16.42 2.16
CA ASP A 79 -15.53 -16.75 2.19
C ASP A 79 -14.81 -15.56 1.54
N ILE A 80 -14.44 -14.57 2.34
CA ILE A 80 -13.61 -13.43 1.91
C ILE A 80 -12.16 -13.91 1.75
N SER A 81 -11.96 -15.03 1.07
CA SER A 81 -10.65 -15.49 0.63
C SER A 81 -10.32 -14.71 -0.64
N ARG A 82 -9.83 -13.47 -0.47
CA ARG A 82 -9.24 -12.69 -1.56
C ARG A 82 -7.98 -13.42 -2.05
N ASN A 83 -8.14 -14.19 -3.11
CA ASN A 83 -7.06 -14.79 -3.87
C ASN A 83 -6.31 -13.70 -4.65
N VAL A 84 -5.36 -13.05 -3.98
CA VAL A 84 -4.30 -12.28 -4.65
C VAL A 84 -3.39 -13.29 -5.37
N GLU A 85 -3.61 -13.47 -6.66
CA GLU A 85 -2.70 -14.20 -7.53
C GLU A 85 -1.55 -13.26 -7.90
N LEU A 86 -0.49 -13.25 -7.09
CA LEU A 86 0.76 -12.59 -7.43
C LEU A 86 1.37 -13.34 -8.61
N ASN A 87 1.12 -12.83 -9.83
CA ASN A 87 1.84 -13.26 -11.01
C ASN A 87 3.35 -13.13 -10.73
N LYS A 88 4.08 -14.24 -10.85
CA LYS A 88 5.54 -14.27 -10.67
C LYS A 88 6.20 -13.27 -11.63
N VAL A 89 7.10 -12.50 -11.05
CA VAL A 89 8.08 -11.61 -11.71
C VAL A 89 8.63 -12.26 -12.98
N PRO A 90 8.70 -11.57 -14.14
CA PRO A 90 9.55 -12.03 -15.22
C PRO A 90 11.00 -11.93 -14.76
N GLU A 91 11.63 -13.10 -14.66
CA GLU A 91 13.07 -13.28 -14.48
C GLU A 91 13.76 -12.61 -15.68
N GLU A 92 14.27 -11.39 -15.49
CA GLU A 92 15.18 -10.78 -16.46
C GLU A 92 16.60 -11.20 -16.10
N ASP A 93 17.04 -12.28 -16.74
CA ASP A 93 18.44 -12.70 -16.79
C ASP A 93 19.29 -11.58 -17.40
N ASN A 94 19.89 -10.72 -16.58
CA ASN A 94 20.89 -9.75 -17.02
C ASN A 94 22.29 -10.39 -17.09
N GLU A 95 22.45 -11.37 -17.98
CA GLU A 95 23.76 -11.95 -18.28
C GLU A 95 24.64 -10.99 -19.11
N ASN A 96 25.74 -10.55 -18.49
CA ASN A 96 26.99 -9.95 -19.04
C ASN A 96 26.90 -8.46 -19.51
N LEU A 97 27.86 -7.54 -19.30
CA LEU A 97 29.32 -7.57 -19.20
C LEU A 97 29.84 -6.36 -18.40
N TYR A 98 30.76 -6.55 -17.46
CA TYR A 98 32.06 -5.86 -17.52
C TYR A 98 33.08 -6.55 -16.60
N THR A 99 33.87 -7.44 -17.18
CA THR A 99 35.10 -7.95 -16.59
C THR A 99 36.14 -6.83 -16.55
N GLN A 100 36.51 -6.30 -15.37
CA GLN A 100 37.87 -5.78 -15.13
C GLN A 100 38.26 -5.91 -13.65
N HIS A 101 38.75 -7.09 -13.29
CA HIS A 101 39.65 -7.25 -12.14
C HIS A 101 41.07 -7.41 -12.68
N ARG A 102 41.91 -6.40 -12.47
CA ARG A 102 43.37 -6.57 -12.42
C ARG A 102 43.92 -5.58 -11.38
N GLU A 103 44.25 -6.14 -10.24
CA GLU A 103 45.25 -5.58 -9.33
C GLU A 103 46.59 -5.59 -10.09
N ASP A 104 47.23 -4.43 -10.21
CA ASP A 104 48.65 -4.37 -10.59
C ASP A 104 49.34 -3.37 -9.63
N ASP A 105 49.86 -3.99 -8.56
CA ASP A 105 51.18 -3.82 -7.94
C ASP A 105 51.76 -2.41 -7.72
N VAL A 106 52.02 -2.12 -6.44
CA VAL A 106 52.76 -0.94 -5.97
C VAL A 106 54.24 -1.13 -6.28
N HIS A 107 54.77 -0.36 -7.22
CA HIS A 107 56.22 -0.13 -7.30
C HIS A 107 56.59 1.30 -6.91
N ALA A 108 57.20 1.39 -5.72
CA ALA A 108 57.96 2.55 -5.29
C ALA A 108 59.11 2.84 -6.28
N ILE A 109 59.07 4.00 -6.93
CA ILE A 109 60.25 4.56 -7.61
C ILE A 109 60.90 5.57 -6.68
N LYS A 110 62.03 5.16 -6.08
CA LYS A 110 63.09 6.08 -5.66
C LYS A 110 63.78 6.62 -6.91
N ARG A 111 63.89 7.95 -7.04
CA ARG A 111 65.02 8.56 -7.77
C ARG A 111 65.52 9.82 -7.07
N ALA A 112 66.82 9.79 -6.83
CA ALA A 112 67.66 10.88 -6.36
C ALA A 112 68.11 11.77 -7.54
N SER A 113 68.41 13.02 -7.20
CA SER A 113 69.28 14.03 -7.83
C SER A 113 69.14 14.38 -9.32
N ILE A 114 69.00 15.68 -9.57
CA ILE A 114 70.14 16.53 -9.99
C ILE A 114 70.24 17.69 -8.99
#